data_AF-A0A950RHU1-F1
#
_entry.id   AF-A0A950RHU1-F1
#
_cell.length_a   1.000
_cell.length_b   1.000
_cell.length_c   1.000
_cell.angle_alpha   90.00
_cell.angle_beta   90.00
_cell.angle_gamma   90.00
#
_symmetry.space_group_name_H-M   'P 1'
#
loop_
_entity.id
_entity.type
_entity.pdbx_description
1 polymer ?
#
loop_
_entity_poly.entity_id
_entity_poly.type
_entity_poly.pdbx_seq_one_letter_code
_entity_poly.pdbx_strand_id
1 'polypeptide(L)'
;MHRCLAALPILLLGAGLGQAHGLLIPVEKTLPPLALLNHQVTIDIQDQVAVTAVQQTFRNHTDRALEATYVFPVPKGASVQKFTMWADGKEVTGELVEAAKANQVYTDIVRRTQDPGLLEYMGTNLLRVRVFPVPAKGDLKMALQFTAVAPRDGNLVEYVYPLKTDGKSVSTLEKFSLKATLKSQHPIQNVYSPSHAVNVTRPNDHEAVVTFERDQAALDKDFQLFYAVGDQDVGLTALMQRPVSSDNGFFMLLISPRVEMAKEQEVPRDMVLVLDTSGSMRGPKMDQARKALRYCLDNLGPKDRFDLIHFATTVTR
;
A
#
# COMPACT_ATOMS: atom_id res chain seq x y z
N MET A 1 13.19 -21.32 -33.60
CA MET A 1 12.02 -21.58 -32.73
C MET A 1 12.15 -20.72 -31.49
N HIS A 2 11.45 -19.58 -31.46
CA HIS A 2 11.49 -18.63 -30.35
C HIS A 2 10.74 -19.21 -29.15
N ARG A 3 11.43 -19.36 -28.01
CA ARG A 3 10.81 -19.72 -26.74
C ARG A 3 10.39 -18.44 -26.03
N CYS A 4 9.08 -18.18 -26.03
CA CYS A 4 8.45 -17.16 -25.20
C CYS A 4 8.74 -17.44 -23.71
N LEU A 5 9.35 -16.46 -23.03
CA LEU A 5 9.33 -16.39 -21.56
C LEU A 5 7.89 -16.10 -21.14
N ALA A 6 7.20 -17.09 -20.58
CA ALA A 6 5.95 -16.88 -19.87
C ALA A 6 6.29 -16.44 -18.43
N ALA A 7 5.95 -15.20 -18.09
CA ALA A 7 6.02 -14.71 -16.72
C ALA A 7 4.93 -15.43 -15.90
N LEU A 8 5.35 -16.29 -14.97
CA LEU A 8 4.45 -16.99 -14.05
C LEU A 8 4.16 -16.05 -12.85
N PRO A 9 2.89 -15.74 -12.52
CA PRO A 9 2.59 -14.94 -11.35
C PRO A 9 2.86 -15.78 -10.09
N ILE A 10 3.65 -15.20 -9.17
CA ILE A 10 3.91 -15.77 -7.84
C ILE A 10 2.61 -15.70 -7.05
N LEU A 11 2.01 -16.85 -6.78
CA LEU A 11 0.79 -16.98 -5.97
C LEU A 11 1.21 -17.17 -4.49
N LEU A 12 1.08 -16.12 -3.67
CA LEU A 12 1.21 -16.22 -2.20
C LEU A 12 -0.08 -16.84 -1.62
N LEU A 13 0.04 -17.94 -0.88
CA LEU A 13 -0.96 -18.55 -0.01
C LEU A 13 -0.25 -18.95 1.30
N GLY A 14 -0.66 -18.54 2.51
CA GLY A 14 -1.77 -17.68 2.86
C GLY A 14 -1.77 -17.33 4.35
N ALA A 15 -2.02 -16.06 4.64
CA ALA A 15 -3.13 -15.68 5.52
C ALA A 15 -4.24 -15.20 4.57
N GLY A 16 -5.51 -15.48 4.88
CA GLY A 16 -6.63 -15.20 3.96
C GLY A 16 -6.54 -13.80 3.37
N LEU A 17 -6.38 -13.74 2.05
CA LEU A 17 -6.54 -12.51 1.27
C LEU A 17 -7.98 -12.04 1.51
N GLY A 18 -8.12 -10.78 1.89
CA GLY A 18 -9.34 -10.20 2.43
C GLY A 18 -9.82 -9.03 1.60
N GLN A 19 -11.05 -9.12 1.11
CA GLN A 19 -11.90 -8.09 0.51
C GLN A 19 -12.56 -7.10 1.52
N ALA A 20 -12.12 -5.85 1.68
CA ALA A 20 -12.83 -4.90 2.55
C ALA A 20 -12.84 -3.45 2.05
N HIS A 21 -13.61 -3.21 1.00
CA HIS A 21 -14.02 -1.84 0.71
C HIS A 21 -15.37 -1.67 1.38
N GLY A 22 -15.52 -0.62 2.18
CA GLY A 22 -16.85 -0.28 2.66
C GLY A 22 -17.77 -0.09 1.47
N LEU A 23 -18.94 -0.74 1.48
CA LEU A 23 -19.98 -0.57 0.46
C LEU A 23 -21.12 0.24 1.05
N LEU A 24 -21.65 1.18 0.28
CA LEU A 24 -22.86 1.92 0.64
C LEU A 24 -24.02 1.47 -0.24
N ILE A 25 -24.94 0.70 0.34
CA ILE A 25 -25.97 -0.04 -0.39
C ILE A 25 -27.34 0.61 -0.13
N PRO A 26 -28.05 1.15 -1.13
CA PRO A 26 -29.39 1.72 -0.95
C PRO A 26 -30.36 0.72 -0.30
N VAL A 27 -31.35 1.14 0.46
CA VAL A 27 -32.43 0.22 0.91
C VAL A 27 -33.26 -0.27 -0.29
N GLU A 28 -33.44 0.58 -1.30
CA GLU A 28 -34.13 0.26 -2.55
C GLU A 28 -33.36 -0.79 -3.38
N LYS A 29 -33.89 -2.02 -3.47
CA LYS A 29 -33.20 -3.17 -4.07
C LYS A 29 -32.88 -3.04 -5.55
N THR A 30 -33.59 -2.19 -6.28
CA THR A 30 -33.38 -1.95 -7.72
C THR A 30 -32.14 -1.10 -8.01
N LEU A 31 -31.61 -0.39 -7.02
CA LEU A 31 -30.43 0.45 -7.16
C LEU A 31 -29.15 -0.32 -6.81
N PRO A 32 -28.06 -0.14 -7.59
CA PRO A 32 -26.74 -0.69 -7.25
C PRO A 32 -26.14 0.04 -6.03
N PRO A 33 -25.03 -0.47 -5.45
CA PRO A 33 -24.23 0.29 -4.51
C PRO A 33 -23.84 1.67 -5.04
N LEU A 34 -23.73 2.65 -4.15
CA LEU A 34 -23.33 4.01 -4.50
C LEU A 34 -21.86 4.05 -4.92
N ALA A 35 -21.50 4.97 -5.83
CA ALA A 35 -20.13 5.05 -6.32
C ALA A 35 -19.20 5.60 -5.25
N LEU A 36 -18.04 4.95 -5.11
CA LEU A 36 -16.95 5.38 -4.25
C LEU A 36 -16.11 6.43 -4.99
N LEU A 37 -16.11 7.67 -4.50
CA LEU A 37 -15.29 8.74 -5.06
C LEU A 37 -13.87 8.70 -4.50
N ASN A 38 -13.80 8.76 -3.17
CA ASN A 38 -12.54 8.92 -2.42
C ASN A 38 -12.43 7.80 -1.40
N HIS A 39 -11.24 7.21 -1.30
CA HIS A 39 -10.89 6.21 -0.30
C HIS A 39 -9.52 6.56 0.29
N GLN A 40 -9.48 6.94 1.56
CA GLN A 40 -8.27 7.40 2.24
C GLN A 40 -8.03 6.52 3.46
N VAL A 41 -6.83 5.99 3.57
CA VAL A 41 -6.45 5.05 4.64
C VAL A 41 -5.22 5.57 5.33
N THR A 42 -5.33 5.82 6.63
CA THR A 42 -4.20 6.14 7.50
C THR A 42 -4.01 4.97 8.46
N ILE A 43 -2.79 4.47 8.55
CA ILE A 43 -2.44 3.34 9.42
C ILE A 43 -1.30 3.80 10.31
N ASP A 44 -1.52 3.81 11.61
CA ASP A 44 -0.47 4.07 12.59
C ASP A 44 -0.14 2.75 13.29
N ILE A 45 1.07 2.23 13.03
CA ILE A 45 1.54 0.96 13.56
C ILE A 45 2.60 1.22 14.61
N GLN A 46 2.36 0.75 15.83
CA GLN A 46 3.32 0.72 16.93
C GLN A 46 3.67 -0.73 17.26
N ASP A 47 4.90 -1.13 16.93
CA ASP A 47 5.39 -2.51 16.96
C ASP A 47 4.53 -3.46 16.12
N GLN A 48 3.47 -4.06 16.68
CA GLN A 48 2.49 -4.90 15.97
C GLN A 48 1.07 -4.33 16.03
N VAL A 49 0.80 -3.33 16.86
CA VAL A 49 -0.54 -2.78 17.05
C VAL A 49 -0.79 -1.75 15.96
N ALA A 50 -1.71 -2.06 15.05
CA ALA A 50 -2.11 -1.18 13.95
C ALA A 50 -3.43 -0.50 14.27
N VAL A 51 -3.44 0.83 14.31
CA VAL A 51 -4.64 1.66 14.32
C VAL A 51 -4.91 2.12 12.90
N THR A 52 -6.04 1.70 12.34
CA THR A 52 -6.40 1.98 10.94
C THR A 52 -7.61 2.88 10.91
N ALA A 53 -7.42 4.09 10.37
CA ALA A 53 -8.46 5.05 10.09
C ALA A 53 -8.76 5.07 8.59
N VAL A 54 -10.01 4.80 8.24
CA VAL A 54 -10.53 4.78 6.87
C VAL A 54 -11.48 5.95 6.71
N GLN A 55 -11.34 6.73 5.65
CA GLN A 55 -12.30 7.75 5.23
C GLN A 55 -12.75 7.45 3.81
N GLN A 56 -14.07 7.43 3.60
CA GLN A 56 -14.68 7.18 2.29
C GLN A 56 -15.68 8.28 1.95
N THR A 57 -15.75 8.64 0.67
CA THR A 57 -16.79 9.53 0.15
C THR A 57 -17.57 8.80 -0.93
N PHE A 58 -18.88 8.71 -0.79
CA PHE A 58 -19.79 8.08 -1.75
C PHE A 58 -20.69 9.11 -2.43
N ARG A 59 -21.02 8.90 -3.70
CA ARG A 59 -21.95 9.74 -4.46
C ARG A 59 -23.29 9.04 -4.68
N ASN A 60 -24.37 9.75 -4.37
CA ASN A 60 -25.71 9.35 -4.80
C ASN A 60 -25.98 9.89 -6.21
N HIS A 61 -26.11 9.00 -7.19
CA HIS A 61 -26.36 9.39 -8.58
C HIS A 61 -27.84 9.68 -8.90
N THR A 62 -28.76 9.49 -7.95
CA THR A 62 -30.18 9.70 -8.17
C THR A 62 -30.60 11.14 -7.87
N ASP A 63 -31.77 11.54 -8.38
CA ASP A 63 -32.36 12.87 -8.17
C ASP A 63 -33.16 12.98 -6.85
N ARG A 64 -33.04 11.98 -5.95
CA ARG A 64 -33.72 11.97 -4.64
C ARG A 64 -32.76 11.58 -3.52
N ALA A 65 -33.09 11.98 -2.30
CA ALA A 65 -32.38 11.49 -1.13
C ALA A 65 -32.65 9.99 -0.93
N LEU A 66 -31.64 9.24 -0.52
CA LEU A 66 -31.74 7.79 -0.31
C LEU A 66 -31.48 7.43 1.16
N GLU A 67 -32.12 6.37 1.62
CA GLU A 67 -31.64 5.58 2.76
C GLU A 67 -30.70 4.50 2.23
N ALA A 68 -29.58 4.29 2.93
CA ALA A 68 -28.60 3.28 2.59
C ALA A 68 -28.09 2.56 3.83
N THR A 69 -27.49 1.40 3.63
CA THR A 69 -26.75 0.67 4.65
C THR A 69 -25.29 0.64 4.24
N TYR A 70 -24.43 1.17 5.11
CA TYR A 70 -22.99 1.00 5.01
C TYR A 70 -22.59 -0.32 5.63
N VAL A 71 -21.78 -1.08 4.90
CA VAL A 71 -21.26 -2.37 5.33
C VAL A 71 -19.75 -2.39 5.18
N PHE A 72 -19.07 -2.77 6.25
CA PHE A 72 -17.61 -2.90 6.27
C PHE A 72 -17.23 -4.19 6.97
N PRO A 73 -16.58 -5.16 6.28
CA PRO A 73 -16.08 -6.35 6.93
C PRO A 73 -14.93 -5.98 7.87
N VAL A 74 -15.04 -6.37 9.13
CA VAL A 74 -14.04 -6.08 10.14
C VAL A 74 -13.06 -7.26 10.18
N PRO A 75 -11.74 -7.03 10.01
CA PRO A 75 -10.76 -8.10 10.06
C PRO A 75 -10.87 -8.93 11.36
N LYS A 76 -10.59 -10.23 11.27
CA LYS A 76 -10.63 -11.10 12.45
C LYS A 76 -9.64 -10.61 13.51
N GLY A 77 -10.09 -10.53 14.76
CA GLY A 77 -9.27 -10.01 15.86
C GLY A 77 -9.16 -8.48 15.91
N ALA A 78 -9.77 -7.75 14.96
CA ALA A 78 -9.84 -6.31 15.03
C ALA A 78 -10.96 -5.83 15.97
N SER A 79 -10.68 -4.76 16.71
CA SER A 79 -11.64 -4.04 17.54
C SER A 79 -12.02 -2.73 16.86
N VAL A 80 -13.29 -2.55 16.52
CA VAL A 80 -13.82 -1.27 16.02
C VAL A 80 -13.90 -0.29 17.19
N GLN A 81 -13.22 0.85 17.08
CA GLN A 81 -13.18 1.85 18.15
C GLN A 81 -14.21 2.95 17.94
N LYS A 82 -14.27 3.49 16.72
CA LYS A 82 -15.09 4.66 16.40
C LYS A 82 -15.59 4.57 14.97
N PHE A 83 -16.86 4.90 14.78
CA PHE A 83 -17.44 5.16 13.47
C PHE A 83 -18.07 6.55 13.51
N THR A 84 -17.74 7.38 12.53
CA THR A 84 -18.26 8.74 12.40
C THR A 84 -18.76 8.92 10.98
N MET A 85 -19.98 9.43 10.84
CA MET A 85 -20.54 9.85 9.57
C MET A 85 -20.81 11.35 9.61
N TRP A 86 -20.62 12.03 8.47
CA TRP A 86 -20.96 13.43 8.31
C TRP A 86 -22.14 13.57 7.34
N ALA A 87 -23.35 13.43 7.86
CA ALA A 87 -24.58 13.84 7.18
C ALA A 87 -25.14 15.05 7.94
N ASP A 88 -25.26 16.20 7.27
CA ASP A 88 -25.79 17.45 7.86
C ASP A 88 -25.16 17.83 9.22
N GLY A 89 -23.89 17.47 9.44
CA GLY A 89 -23.14 17.77 10.67
C GLY A 89 -23.47 16.90 11.89
N LYS A 90 -24.25 15.82 11.75
CA LYS A 90 -24.61 14.92 12.88
C LYS A 90 -23.82 13.61 12.85
N GLU A 91 -23.20 13.25 13.97
CA GLU A 91 -22.53 11.96 14.17
C GLU A 91 -23.57 10.85 14.41
N VAL A 92 -23.42 9.72 13.73
CA VAL A 92 -24.30 8.54 13.84
C VAL A 92 -23.45 7.35 14.28
N THR A 93 -23.91 6.61 15.29
CA THR A 93 -23.22 5.42 15.81
C THR A 93 -23.65 4.17 15.03
N GLY A 94 -22.67 3.39 14.60
CA GLY A 94 -22.87 2.11 13.92
C GLY A 94 -23.15 0.93 14.88
N GLU A 95 -23.79 -0.12 14.37
CA GLU A 95 -23.97 -1.39 15.10
C GLU A 95 -22.94 -2.41 14.62
N LEU A 96 -22.19 -3.01 15.54
CA LEU A 96 -21.32 -4.15 15.23
C LEU A 96 -22.15 -5.43 15.24
N VAL A 97 -22.21 -6.11 14.10
CA VAL A 97 -22.91 -7.40 13.95
C VAL A 97 -21.89 -8.53 14.06
N GLU A 98 -22.11 -9.43 15.02
CA GLU A 98 -21.28 -10.61 15.23
C GLU A 98 -21.31 -11.55 14.01
N ALA A 99 -20.21 -12.26 13.79
CA ALA A 99 -20.02 -13.20 12.70
C ALA A 99 -21.19 -14.17 12.45
N ALA A 100 -21.75 -14.78 13.50
CA ALA A 100 -22.84 -15.75 13.38
C ALA A 100 -24.11 -15.14 12.75
N LYS A 101 -24.41 -13.87 13.06
CA LYS A 101 -25.56 -13.12 12.53
C LYS A 101 -25.23 -12.44 11.19
N ALA A 102 -23.95 -12.18 10.93
CA ALA A 102 -23.49 -11.52 9.72
C ALA A 102 -23.70 -12.39 8.46
N ASN A 103 -23.67 -13.72 8.57
CA ASN A 103 -23.78 -14.64 7.43
C ASN A 103 -25.02 -14.41 6.54
N GLN A 104 -26.19 -14.18 7.13
CA GLN A 104 -27.42 -13.91 6.37
C GLN A 104 -27.35 -12.54 5.68
N VAL A 105 -26.88 -11.52 6.39
CA VAL A 105 -26.69 -10.16 5.87
C VAL A 105 -25.72 -10.16 4.69
N TYR A 106 -24.59 -10.86 4.82
CA TYR A 106 -23.62 -11.04 3.74
C TYR A 106 -24.23 -11.74 2.53
N THR A 107 -24.96 -12.84 2.74
CA THR A 107 -25.56 -13.59 1.63
C THR A 107 -26.53 -12.74 0.82
N ASP A 108 -27.34 -11.90 1.49
CA ASP A 108 -28.26 -10.98 0.82
C ASP A 108 -27.53 -9.87 0.07
N ILE A 109 -26.43 -9.36 0.63
CA ILE A 109 -25.58 -8.36 -0.03
C ILE A 109 -24.90 -8.95 -1.26
N VAL A 110 -24.24 -10.11 -1.13
CA VAL A 110 -23.58 -10.84 -2.23
C VAL A 110 -24.55 -11.08 -3.38
N ARG A 111 -25.77 -11.53 -3.08
CA ARG A 111 -26.82 -11.74 -4.09
C ARG A 111 -27.17 -10.46 -4.84
N ARG A 112 -27.16 -9.32 -4.14
CA ARG A 112 -27.51 -8.03 -4.69
C ARG A 112 -26.37 -7.37 -5.45
N THR A 113 -25.16 -7.41 -4.91
CA THR A 113 -23.96 -6.79 -5.51
C THR A 113 -23.34 -7.68 -6.58
N GLN A 114 -23.72 -8.97 -6.60
CA GLN A 114 -23.11 -10.01 -7.43
C GLN A 114 -21.61 -10.12 -7.21
N ASP A 115 -21.17 -9.88 -5.96
CA ASP A 115 -19.77 -9.89 -5.57
C ASP A 115 -19.46 -11.12 -4.70
N PRO A 116 -18.92 -12.21 -5.28
CA PRO A 116 -18.61 -13.42 -4.54
C PRO A 116 -17.43 -13.22 -3.56
N GLY A 117 -16.60 -12.19 -3.73
CA GLY A 117 -15.46 -11.93 -2.84
C GLY A 117 -15.89 -11.69 -1.39
N LEU A 118 -17.06 -11.08 -1.18
CA LEU A 118 -17.60 -10.87 0.16
C LEU A 118 -17.84 -12.19 0.93
N LEU A 119 -17.92 -13.35 0.25
CA LEU A 119 -18.02 -14.66 0.91
C LEU A 119 -16.74 -15.07 1.64
N GLU A 120 -15.57 -14.50 1.31
CA GLU A 120 -14.31 -14.76 2.02
C GLU A 120 -14.37 -14.30 3.50
N TYR A 121 -15.29 -13.40 3.85
CA TYR A 121 -15.56 -12.93 5.21
C TYR A 121 -16.68 -13.67 5.92
N MET A 122 -17.20 -14.74 5.33
CA MET A 122 -18.12 -15.59 6.07
C MET A 122 -17.45 -16.08 7.35
N GLY A 123 -18.02 -15.70 8.49
CA GLY A 123 -17.44 -15.98 9.81
C GLY A 123 -16.59 -14.86 10.42
N THR A 124 -16.46 -13.68 9.81
CA THR A 124 -15.91 -12.48 10.47
C THR A 124 -17.00 -11.54 10.97
N ASN A 125 -16.64 -10.62 11.85
CA ASN A 125 -17.55 -9.56 12.28
C ASN A 125 -17.83 -8.58 11.12
N LEU A 126 -19.03 -8.03 11.11
CA LEU A 126 -19.49 -7.06 10.12
C LEU A 126 -19.92 -5.78 10.83
N LEU A 127 -19.31 -4.65 10.47
CA LEU A 127 -19.86 -3.35 10.87
C LEU A 127 -21.00 -3.00 9.91
N ARG A 128 -22.17 -2.70 10.47
CA ARG A 128 -23.35 -2.30 9.71
C ARG A 128 -23.89 -0.99 10.25
N VAL A 129 -24.04 0.00 9.38
CA VAL A 129 -24.58 1.30 9.78
C VAL A 129 -25.69 1.72 8.84
N ARG A 130 -26.85 2.08 9.39
CA ARG A 130 -27.92 2.69 8.62
C ARG A 130 -27.62 4.17 8.44
N VAL A 131 -27.80 4.63 7.21
CA VAL A 131 -27.40 5.94 6.73
C VAL A 131 -28.62 6.60 6.10
N PHE A 132 -29.04 7.73 6.66
CA PHE A 132 -30.07 8.57 6.07
C PHE A 132 -29.93 10.03 6.55
N PRO A 133 -30.14 11.02 5.68
CA PRO A 133 -30.26 10.89 4.23
C PRO A 133 -28.90 10.80 3.54
N VAL A 134 -28.81 10.08 2.42
CA VAL A 134 -27.76 10.32 1.40
C VAL A 134 -28.32 11.36 0.42
N PRO A 135 -27.78 12.59 0.35
CA PRO A 135 -28.41 13.67 -0.40
C PRO A 135 -28.57 13.38 -1.90
N ALA A 136 -29.63 13.91 -2.52
CA ALA A 136 -29.85 13.81 -3.98
C ALA A 136 -28.69 14.44 -4.74
N LYS A 137 -28.11 13.74 -5.72
CA LYS A 137 -26.90 14.17 -6.47
C LYS A 137 -25.73 14.61 -5.58
N GLY A 138 -25.75 14.26 -4.30
CA GLY A 138 -24.79 14.73 -3.32
C GLY A 138 -23.86 13.62 -2.85
N ASP A 139 -22.87 14.07 -2.09
CA ASP A 139 -21.81 13.24 -1.56
C ASP A 139 -22.01 13.02 -0.07
N LEU A 140 -21.66 11.81 0.40
CA LEU A 140 -21.65 11.47 1.80
C LEU A 140 -20.25 11.01 2.22
N LYS A 141 -19.70 11.68 3.23
CA LYS A 141 -18.42 11.32 3.83
C LYS A 141 -18.63 10.45 5.07
N MET A 142 -17.81 9.42 5.19
CA MET A 142 -17.84 8.43 6.27
C MET A 142 -16.42 8.17 6.77
N ALA A 143 -16.28 7.86 8.06
CA ALA A 143 -15.03 7.43 8.64
C ALA A 143 -15.22 6.28 9.63
N LEU A 144 -14.25 5.38 9.64
CA LEU A 144 -14.17 4.23 10.51
C LEU A 144 -12.76 4.14 11.06
N GLN A 145 -12.63 3.84 12.35
CA GLN A 145 -11.36 3.50 12.97
C GLN A 145 -11.46 2.14 13.66
N PHE A 146 -10.50 1.28 13.39
CA PHE A 146 -10.35 -0.01 14.08
C PHE A 146 -8.89 -0.26 14.44
N THR A 147 -8.68 -1.16 15.40
CA THR A 147 -7.35 -1.64 15.78
C THR A 147 -7.24 -3.12 15.58
N ALA A 148 -6.10 -3.56 15.04
CA ALA A 148 -5.76 -4.96 14.90
C ALA A 148 -4.30 -5.19 15.33
N VAL A 149 -3.97 -6.43 15.66
CA VAL A 149 -2.58 -6.85 15.87
C VAL A 149 -2.09 -7.49 14.57
N ALA A 150 -1.07 -6.90 13.96
CA ALA A 150 -0.40 -7.43 12.78
C ALA A 150 0.39 -8.69 13.16
N PRO A 151 0.15 -9.84 12.50
CA PRO A 151 0.90 -11.06 12.77
C PRO A 151 2.40 -10.89 12.58
N ARG A 152 3.18 -11.50 13.48
CA ARG A 152 4.65 -11.54 13.42
C ARG A 152 5.13 -12.97 13.35
N ASP A 153 6.03 -13.23 12.40
CA ASP A 153 6.81 -14.47 12.31
C ASP A 153 8.30 -14.12 12.39
N GLY A 154 8.96 -14.56 13.47
CA GLY A 154 10.34 -14.19 13.77
C GLY A 154 10.53 -12.67 13.86
N ASN A 155 11.29 -12.08 12.93
CA ASN A 155 11.52 -10.64 12.85
C ASN A 155 10.58 -9.91 11.88
N LEU A 156 9.77 -10.63 11.12
CA LEU A 156 8.92 -10.08 10.08
C LEU A 156 7.50 -9.88 10.59
N VAL A 157 6.95 -8.70 10.33
CA VAL A 157 5.55 -8.38 10.59
C VAL A 157 4.85 -8.17 9.25
N GLU A 158 3.66 -8.75 9.13
CA GLU A 158 2.78 -8.57 7.97
C GLU A 158 1.52 -7.81 8.41
N TYR A 159 1.29 -6.65 7.80
CA TYR A 159 0.03 -5.93 7.92
C TYR A 159 -0.73 -6.01 6.60
N VAL A 160 -1.99 -6.43 6.66
CA VAL A 160 -2.89 -6.48 5.50
C VAL A 160 -4.04 -5.50 5.73
N TYR A 161 -4.16 -4.52 4.83
CA TYR A 161 -5.37 -3.74 4.68
C TYR A 161 -6.22 -4.31 3.53
N PRO A 162 -7.37 -4.90 3.85
CA PRO A 162 -8.17 -5.62 2.88
C PRO A 162 -8.79 -4.70 1.80
N LEU A 163 -8.58 -5.02 0.52
CA LEU A 163 -8.89 -4.15 -0.63
C LEU A 163 -9.29 -4.88 -1.92
N LYS A 164 -9.42 -6.20 -1.99
CA LYS A 164 -9.85 -6.88 -3.23
C LYS A 164 -11.40 -6.91 -3.36
N THR A 165 -11.96 -6.99 -4.58
CA THR A 165 -13.35 -7.47 -4.88
C THR A 165 -13.32 -8.50 -6.02
N ASP A 166 -13.80 -9.73 -5.80
CA ASP A 166 -13.75 -10.83 -6.79
C ASP A 166 -14.91 -10.80 -7.83
N GLY A 167 -15.81 -9.80 -7.79
CA GLY A 167 -17.02 -9.79 -8.62
C GLY A 167 -17.27 -8.63 -9.60
N LYS A 168 -16.54 -7.53 -9.47
CA LYS A 168 -16.51 -6.35 -10.37
C LYS A 168 -15.48 -5.44 -9.73
N SER A 169 -14.47 -4.99 -10.48
CA SER A 169 -13.47 -4.09 -9.93
C SER A 169 -14.15 -2.82 -9.43
N VAL A 170 -14.30 -2.70 -8.11
CA VAL A 170 -14.70 -1.44 -7.50
C VAL A 170 -13.49 -0.53 -7.66
N SER A 171 -13.72 0.64 -8.25
CA SER A 171 -12.68 1.64 -8.43
C SER A 171 -13.08 2.92 -7.74
N THR A 172 -12.10 3.64 -7.20
CA THR A 172 -12.31 5.04 -6.83
C THR A 172 -12.49 5.88 -8.09
N LEU A 173 -13.49 6.76 -8.09
CA LEU A 173 -13.71 7.68 -9.21
C LEU A 173 -12.81 8.93 -9.14
N GLU A 174 -12.26 9.27 -7.97
CA GLU A 174 -11.50 10.51 -7.77
C GLU A 174 -10.15 10.31 -7.08
N LYS A 175 -10.07 9.61 -5.94
CA LYS A 175 -8.79 9.41 -5.22
C LYS A 175 -8.75 8.12 -4.41
N PHE A 176 -7.63 7.40 -4.49
CA PHE A 176 -7.23 6.39 -3.51
C PHE A 176 -5.86 6.75 -2.93
N SER A 177 -5.78 6.87 -1.61
CA SER A 177 -4.52 7.13 -0.91
C SER A 177 -4.37 6.29 0.35
N LEU A 178 -3.15 5.82 0.59
CA LEU A 178 -2.77 5.09 1.78
C LEU A 178 -1.50 5.70 2.37
N LYS A 179 -1.51 5.95 3.68
CA LYS A 179 -0.35 6.35 4.46
C LYS A 179 -0.21 5.43 5.66
N ALA A 180 0.91 4.72 5.78
CA ALA A 180 1.26 3.97 6.97
C ALA A 180 2.44 4.63 7.69
N THR A 181 2.29 4.93 8.98
CA THR A 181 3.38 5.35 9.86
C THR A 181 3.76 4.15 10.72
N LEU A 182 5.00 3.69 10.60
CA LEU A 182 5.56 2.58 11.37
C LEU A 182 6.45 3.14 12.46
N LYS A 183 6.22 2.72 13.71
CA LYS A 183 7.09 3.00 14.85
C LYS A 183 7.42 1.70 15.56
N SER A 184 8.68 1.51 15.91
CA SER A 184 9.15 0.26 16.52
C SER A 184 10.17 0.54 17.62
N GLN A 185 10.12 -0.26 18.69
CA GLN A 185 11.13 -0.23 19.75
C GLN A 185 12.50 -0.72 19.26
N HIS A 186 12.51 -1.62 18.28
CA HIS A 186 13.72 -2.09 17.60
C HIS A 186 13.92 -1.35 16.27
N PRO A 187 15.17 -1.22 15.76
CA PRO A 187 15.41 -0.67 14.44
C PRO A 187 14.61 -1.39 13.35
N ILE A 188 13.96 -0.60 12.50
CA ILE A 188 13.21 -1.06 11.33
C ILE A 188 14.23 -1.36 10.23
N GLN A 189 14.30 -2.61 9.79
CA GLN A 189 15.28 -3.08 8.80
C GLN A 189 14.68 -3.06 7.39
N ASN A 190 13.74 -3.95 7.09
CA ASN A 190 13.10 -4.05 5.77
C ASN A 190 11.73 -3.38 5.84
N VAL A 191 11.32 -2.68 4.79
CA VAL A 191 9.93 -2.22 4.60
C VAL A 191 9.60 -2.36 3.12
N TYR A 192 8.62 -3.18 2.76
CA TYR A 192 8.22 -3.34 1.37
C TYR A 192 6.74 -3.73 1.25
N SER A 193 6.15 -3.42 0.10
CA SER A 193 4.82 -3.89 -0.28
C SER A 193 4.92 -4.67 -1.60
N PRO A 194 4.50 -5.94 -1.65
CA PRO A 194 4.42 -6.69 -2.90
C PRO A 194 3.18 -6.32 -3.72
N SER A 195 2.18 -5.74 -3.07
CA SER A 195 0.87 -5.45 -3.65
C SER A 195 0.79 -4.09 -4.36
N HIS A 196 1.48 -3.08 -3.82
CA HIS A 196 1.38 -1.69 -4.26
C HIS A 196 2.78 -1.07 -4.39
N ALA A 197 2.99 -0.27 -5.43
CA ALA A 197 4.24 0.48 -5.62
C ALA A 197 4.29 1.69 -4.67
N VAL A 198 4.73 1.45 -3.44
CA VAL A 198 4.79 2.45 -2.37
C VAL A 198 6.07 3.28 -2.41
N ASN A 199 6.00 4.52 -1.89
CA ASN A 199 7.17 5.28 -1.51
C ASN A 199 7.44 5.07 -0.01
N VAL A 200 8.69 4.84 0.36
CA VAL A 200 9.09 4.67 1.77
C VAL A 200 10.08 5.77 2.13
N THR A 201 9.76 6.56 3.15
CA THR A 201 10.69 7.50 3.76
C THR A 201 11.02 7.06 5.18
N ARG A 202 12.25 7.30 5.63
CA ARG A 202 12.74 6.87 6.94
C ARG A 202 13.28 8.06 7.70
N PRO A 203 12.48 8.68 8.58
CA PRO A 203 12.96 9.78 9.42
C PRO A 203 14.11 9.38 10.34
N ASN A 204 14.11 8.14 10.85
CA ASN A 204 15.16 7.56 11.69
C ASN A 204 15.04 6.02 11.68
N ASP A 205 15.92 5.33 12.42
CA ASP A 205 15.95 3.86 12.48
C ASP A 205 14.68 3.24 13.09
N HIS A 206 13.91 3.99 13.87
CA HIS A 206 12.73 3.52 14.59
C HIS A 206 11.42 3.97 13.96
N GLU A 207 11.48 4.72 12.85
CA GLU A 207 10.31 5.25 12.18
C GLU A 207 10.42 5.14 10.66
N ALA A 208 9.35 4.64 10.03
CA ALA A 208 9.22 4.61 8.58
C ALA A 208 7.83 5.08 8.16
N VAL A 209 7.75 5.87 7.10
CA VAL A 209 6.49 6.35 6.54
C VAL A 209 6.34 5.78 5.13
N VAL A 210 5.26 5.04 4.91
CA VAL A 210 4.92 4.40 3.64
C VAL A 210 3.74 5.15 3.03
N THR A 211 3.88 5.59 1.78
CA THR A 211 2.80 6.30 1.08
C THR A 211 2.49 5.67 -0.26
N PHE A 212 1.21 5.67 -0.61
CA PHE A 212 0.69 5.31 -1.92
C PHE A 212 -0.45 6.26 -2.27
N GLU A 213 -0.47 6.74 -3.51
CA GLU A 213 -1.53 7.62 -3.99
C GLU A 213 -1.77 7.43 -5.49
N ARG A 214 -3.04 7.43 -5.87
CA ARG A 214 -3.56 7.44 -7.24
C ARG A 214 -4.85 8.24 -7.28
N ASP A 215 -5.11 8.93 -8.39
CA ASP A 215 -6.40 9.59 -8.60
C ASP A 215 -7.49 8.51 -8.79
N GLN A 216 -7.38 7.68 -9.82
CA GLN A 216 -8.30 6.56 -10.00
C GLN A 216 -7.55 5.25 -9.80
N ALA A 217 -8.07 4.39 -8.93
CA ALA A 217 -7.49 3.09 -8.63
C ALA A 217 -8.55 2.01 -8.65
N ALA A 218 -8.25 0.91 -9.33
CA ALA A 218 -8.94 -0.35 -9.09
C ALA A 218 -8.57 -0.85 -7.70
N LEU A 219 -9.56 -1.28 -6.93
CA LEU A 219 -9.40 -1.91 -5.63
C LEU A 219 -9.50 -3.42 -5.85
N ASP A 220 -8.55 -3.98 -6.60
CA ASP A 220 -8.52 -5.38 -7.04
C ASP A 220 -7.48 -6.23 -6.31
N LYS A 221 -6.75 -5.62 -5.38
CA LYS A 221 -5.70 -6.26 -4.58
C LYS A 221 -5.67 -5.68 -3.19
N ASP A 222 -5.46 -6.55 -2.21
CA ASP A 222 -5.23 -6.14 -0.84
C ASP A 222 -3.95 -5.33 -0.73
N PHE A 223 -3.94 -4.34 0.15
CA PHE A 223 -2.70 -3.69 0.50
C PHE A 223 -1.98 -4.54 1.54
N GLN A 224 -0.85 -5.11 1.14
CA GLN A 224 0.05 -5.86 2.02
C GLN A 224 1.31 -5.06 2.30
N LEU A 225 1.66 -4.93 3.57
CA LEU A 225 2.87 -4.26 4.03
C LEU A 225 3.67 -5.21 4.91
N PHE A 226 4.90 -5.47 4.51
CA PHE A 226 5.85 -6.25 5.27
C PHE A 226 6.93 -5.34 5.83
N TYR A 227 7.23 -5.48 7.12
CA TYR A 227 8.37 -4.82 7.71
C TYR A 227 9.09 -5.74 8.69
N ALA A 228 10.41 -5.64 8.70
CA ALA A 228 11.26 -6.40 9.61
C ALA A 228 11.84 -5.49 10.68
N VAL A 229 11.95 -6.00 11.90
CA VAL A 229 12.51 -5.28 13.04
C VAL A 229 13.63 -6.09 13.69
N GLY A 230 14.73 -5.45 14.06
CA GLY A 230 15.84 -6.13 14.73
C GLY A 230 17.07 -5.26 14.91
N ASP A 231 17.92 -5.67 15.84
CA ASP A 231 19.10 -4.89 16.27
C ASP A 231 20.37 -5.25 15.48
N GLN A 232 20.25 -6.04 14.41
CA GLN A 232 21.38 -6.47 13.59
C GLN A 232 21.71 -5.44 12.50
N ASP A 233 22.99 -5.28 12.19
CA ASP A 233 23.50 -4.38 11.13
C ASP A 233 23.04 -4.77 9.73
N VAL A 234 22.61 -6.01 9.54
CA VAL A 234 21.98 -6.47 8.30
C VAL A 234 20.70 -7.19 8.65
N GLY A 235 19.58 -6.66 8.14
CA GLY A 235 18.29 -7.33 8.22
C GLY A 235 18.20 -8.45 7.20
N LEU A 236 18.09 -9.68 7.68
CA LEU A 236 17.78 -10.85 6.86
C LEU A 236 16.33 -11.26 7.15
N THR A 237 15.53 -11.28 6.09
CA THR A 237 14.15 -11.78 6.15
C THR A 237 13.99 -12.83 5.06
N ALA A 238 13.69 -14.06 5.47
CA ALA A 238 13.35 -15.13 4.54
C ALA A 238 11.85 -15.39 4.58
N LEU A 239 11.21 -15.27 3.43
CA LEU A 239 9.84 -15.72 3.20
C LEU A 239 9.90 -17.06 2.48
N MET A 240 9.40 -18.12 3.10
CA MET A 240 9.43 -19.47 2.54
C MET A 240 8.00 -19.94 2.28
N GLN A 241 7.75 -20.53 1.12
CA GLN A 241 6.43 -21.05 0.77
C GLN A 241 6.53 -22.42 0.12
N ARG A 242 5.69 -23.34 0.61
CA ARG A 242 5.50 -24.67 0.02
C ARG A 242 4.00 -25.00 0.01
N PRO A 243 3.27 -24.62 -1.06
CA PRO A 243 1.81 -24.78 -1.12
C PRO A 243 1.35 -26.24 -1.08
N VAL A 244 2.13 -27.14 -1.68
CA VAL A 244 1.88 -28.59 -1.69
C VAL A 244 3.15 -29.29 -1.23
N SER A 245 3.05 -30.19 -0.27
CA SER A 245 4.21 -30.88 0.33
C SER A 245 4.98 -31.76 -0.67
N SER A 246 4.35 -32.16 -1.78
CA SER A 246 4.95 -32.97 -2.84
C SER A 246 5.84 -32.18 -3.81
N ASP A 247 5.74 -30.86 -3.82
CA ASP A 247 6.40 -30.00 -4.81
C ASP A 247 7.56 -29.21 -4.19
N ASN A 248 8.44 -28.71 -5.06
CA ASN A 248 9.51 -27.81 -4.65
C ASN A 248 8.92 -26.51 -4.07
N GLY A 249 9.42 -26.12 -2.90
CA GLY A 249 9.08 -24.83 -2.30
C GLY A 249 9.85 -23.68 -2.94
N PHE A 250 9.33 -22.47 -2.77
CA PHE A 250 9.99 -21.23 -3.18
C PHE A 250 10.35 -20.42 -1.94
N PHE A 251 11.39 -19.59 -2.05
CA PHE A 251 11.68 -18.61 -1.01
C PHE A 251 12.10 -17.27 -1.62
N MET A 252 11.88 -16.21 -0.87
CA MET A 252 12.44 -14.89 -1.11
C MET A 252 13.30 -14.50 0.07
N LEU A 253 14.56 -14.15 -0.18
CA LEU A 253 15.47 -13.60 0.83
C LEU A 253 15.61 -12.10 0.59
N LEU A 254 15.20 -11.32 1.58
CA LEU A 254 15.38 -9.87 1.60
C LEU A 254 16.55 -9.57 2.52
N ILE A 255 17.55 -8.90 1.95
CA ILE A 255 18.75 -8.45 2.65
C ILE A 255 18.71 -6.93 2.64
N SER A 256 18.49 -6.29 3.79
CA SER A 256 18.64 -4.83 3.89
C SER A 256 19.75 -4.51 4.88
N PRO A 257 20.91 -4.04 4.40
CA PRO A 257 21.91 -3.48 5.30
C PRO A 257 21.29 -2.30 6.04
N ARG A 258 21.66 -2.13 7.29
CA ARG A 258 21.26 -0.99 8.09
C ARG A 258 21.78 0.25 7.39
N VAL A 259 20.86 1.10 6.95
CA VAL A 259 21.20 2.42 6.41
C VAL A 259 21.48 3.31 7.60
N GLU A 260 22.49 2.96 8.40
CA GLU A 260 23.09 3.97 9.25
C GLU A 260 23.61 5.02 8.27
N MET A 261 22.98 6.19 8.29
CA MET A 261 23.57 7.44 7.85
C MET A 261 24.76 7.77 8.78
N ALA A 262 25.69 6.82 8.95
CA ALA A 262 27.01 7.09 9.43
C ALA A 262 27.67 7.88 8.31
N LYS A 263 27.60 9.22 8.41
CA LYS A 263 28.47 10.15 7.68
C LYS A 263 29.96 9.76 7.75
N GLU A 264 30.34 8.81 8.60
CA GLU A 264 31.70 8.34 8.82
C GLU A 264 32.14 7.11 8.02
N GLN A 265 31.24 6.45 7.27
CA GLN A 265 31.61 5.37 6.34
C GLN A 265 31.08 5.61 4.93
N GLU A 266 31.16 6.85 4.43
CA GLU A 266 31.27 7.01 2.98
C GLU A 266 32.56 6.31 2.53
N VAL A 267 32.41 5.11 1.96
CA VAL A 267 33.49 4.41 1.30
C VAL A 267 34.00 5.34 0.21
N PRO A 268 35.28 5.78 0.27
CA PRO A 268 35.86 6.65 -0.74
C PRO A 268 35.63 6.07 -2.13
N ARG A 269 35.07 6.87 -3.02
CA ARG A 269 34.79 6.46 -4.40
C ARG A 269 35.95 6.87 -5.29
N ASP A 270 36.29 6.00 -6.23
CA ASP A 270 37.18 6.32 -7.34
C ASP A 270 36.35 6.51 -8.60
N MET A 271 36.28 7.74 -9.10
CA MET A 271 35.46 8.09 -10.27
C MET A 271 36.33 8.46 -11.47
N VAL A 272 36.31 7.63 -12.52
CA VAL A 272 36.97 7.94 -13.79
C VAL A 272 35.94 8.48 -14.78
N LEU A 273 36.07 9.76 -15.12
CA LEU A 273 35.23 10.45 -16.08
C LEU A 273 35.87 10.31 -17.46
N VAL A 274 35.15 9.73 -18.42
CA VAL A 274 35.65 9.55 -19.79
C VAL A 274 34.86 10.45 -20.74
N LEU A 275 35.51 11.46 -21.32
CA LEU A 275 34.87 12.50 -22.12
C LEU A 275 35.30 12.43 -23.59
N ASP A 276 34.31 12.29 -24.49
CA ASP A 276 34.54 12.50 -25.92
C ASP A 276 34.79 13.98 -26.23
N THR A 277 35.90 14.27 -26.88
CA THR A 277 36.32 15.62 -27.33
C THR A 277 36.40 15.73 -28.86
N SER A 278 35.81 14.76 -29.58
CA SER A 278 35.71 14.73 -31.03
C SER A 278 34.99 15.96 -31.60
N GLY A 279 35.20 16.22 -32.90
CA GLY A 279 34.60 17.38 -33.58
C GLY A 279 33.06 17.42 -33.50
N SER A 280 32.40 16.27 -33.39
CA SER A 280 30.94 16.16 -33.23
C SER A 280 30.41 16.66 -31.88
N MET A 281 31.29 16.86 -30.90
CA MET A 281 30.91 17.38 -29.58
C MET A 281 30.86 18.91 -29.55
N ARG A 282 31.28 19.61 -30.61
CA ARG A 282 31.29 21.08 -30.65
C ARG A 282 29.92 21.71 -30.34
N GLY A 283 29.97 22.86 -29.68
CA GLY A 283 28.79 23.65 -29.34
C GLY A 283 28.02 23.06 -28.15
N PRO A 284 26.67 23.04 -28.20
CA PRO A 284 25.84 22.74 -27.03
C PRO A 284 26.13 21.40 -26.34
N LYS A 285 26.59 20.39 -27.08
CA LYS A 285 26.93 19.06 -26.52
C LYS A 285 28.13 19.13 -25.57
N MET A 286 29.19 19.83 -25.95
CA MET A 286 30.36 20.05 -25.08
C MET A 286 29.98 20.91 -23.87
N ASP A 287 29.10 21.89 -24.05
CA ASP A 287 28.64 22.73 -22.93
C ASP A 287 27.82 21.92 -21.91
N GLN A 288 26.94 21.04 -22.38
CA GLN A 288 26.18 20.11 -21.53
C GLN A 288 27.10 19.10 -20.84
N ALA A 289 28.04 18.51 -21.58
CA ALA A 289 29.01 17.57 -21.03
C ALA A 289 29.82 18.22 -19.92
N ARG A 290 30.33 19.45 -20.13
CA ARG A 290 31.05 20.22 -19.11
C ARG A 290 30.19 20.55 -17.88
N LYS A 291 28.90 20.85 -18.06
CA LYS A 291 27.99 21.10 -16.93
C LYS A 291 27.74 19.83 -16.11
N ALA A 292 27.52 18.70 -16.76
CA ALA A 292 27.35 17.41 -16.10
C ALA A 292 28.64 16.99 -15.36
N LEU A 293 29.79 17.21 -15.98
CA LEU A 293 31.09 16.90 -15.38
C LEU A 293 31.35 17.75 -14.13
N ARG A 294 31.09 19.06 -14.19
CA ARG A 294 31.14 19.93 -13.00
C ARG A 294 30.18 19.48 -11.91
N TYR A 295 28.94 19.16 -12.26
CA TYR A 295 27.97 18.65 -11.29
C TYR A 295 28.48 17.38 -10.59
N CYS A 296 29.10 16.44 -11.32
CA CYS A 296 29.68 15.25 -10.71
C CYS A 296 30.82 15.60 -9.74
N LEU A 297 31.71 16.51 -10.14
CA LEU A 297 32.85 16.94 -9.31
C LEU A 297 32.41 17.73 -8.06
N ASP A 298 31.38 18.58 -8.19
CA ASP A 298 30.83 19.38 -7.09
C ASP A 298 30.11 18.54 -6.03
N ASN A 299 29.77 17.28 -6.36
CA ASN A 299 29.10 16.34 -5.45
C ASN A 299 30.02 15.21 -4.95
N LEU A 300 31.35 15.29 -5.21
CA LEU A 300 32.32 14.35 -4.63
C LEU A 300 32.55 14.65 -3.14
N GLY A 301 32.67 13.58 -2.35
CA GLY A 301 33.05 13.67 -0.95
C GLY A 301 34.54 14.03 -0.77
N PRO A 302 34.95 14.51 0.41
CA PRO A 302 36.33 14.96 0.66
C PRO A 302 37.39 13.84 0.58
N LYS A 303 36.97 12.57 0.63
CA LYS A 303 37.85 11.40 0.50
C LYS A 303 37.79 10.78 -0.90
N ASP A 304 36.86 11.21 -1.75
CA ASP A 304 36.72 10.66 -3.10
C ASP A 304 37.89 11.08 -3.98
N ARG A 305 38.27 10.21 -4.90
CA ARG A 305 39.29 10.47 -5.92
C ARG A 305 38.63 10.47 -7.27
N PHE A 306 39.14 11.32 -8.16
CA PHE A 306 38.67 11.33 -9.54
C PHE A 306 39.82 11.39 -10.52
N ASP A 307 39.49 11.02 -11.75
CA ASP A 307 40.36 11.12 -12.91
C ASP A 307 39.52 11.54 -14.12
N LEU A 308 40.11 12.26 -15.06
CA LEU A 308 39.44 12.72 -16.27
C LEU A 308 40.23 12.28 -17.48
N ILE A 309 39.70 11.31 -18.21
CA ILE A 309 40.26 10.86 -19.47
C ILE A 309 39.46 11.51 -20.58
N HIS A 310 40.11 12.27 -21.45
CA HIS A 310 39.46 12.78 -22.65
C HIS A 310 40.03 12.12 -23.90
N PHE A 311 39.14 11.78 -24.82
CA PHE A 311 39.53 11.08 -26.05
C PHE A 311 38.97 11.77 -27.28
N ALA A 312 39.74 11.71 -28.36
CA ALA A 312 39.32 12.03 -29.72
C ALA A 312 40.11 11.10 -30.64
N THR A 313 40.98 11.64 -31.50
CA THR A 313 41.96 10.86 -32.26
C THR A 313 43.04 10.24 -31.37
N THR A 314 43.32 10.88 -30.23
CA THR A 314 44.25 10.41 -29.19
C THR A 314 43.55 10.39 -27.85
N VAL A 315 44.04 9.54 -26.94
CA VAL A 315 43.58 9.48 -25.55
C VAL A 315 44.55 10.25 -24.68
N THR A 316 44.02 11.16 -23.87
CA THR A 316 44.79 11.98 -22.91
C THR A 316 44.16 11.87 -21.54
N ARG A 317 45.01 11.83 -20.51
CA ARG A 317 44.67 11.80 -19.10
C ARG A 317 45.08 13.11 -18.45
#